data_AF-A0ABD3DR38-F1
#
_entry.id   AF-A0ABD3DR38-F1
#
_cell.length_a   1.000
_cell.length_b   1.000
_cell.length_c   1.000
_cell.angle_alpha   90.00
_cell.angle_beta   90.00
_cell.angle_gamma   90.00
#
_symmetry.space_group_name_H-M   'P 1'
#
loop_
_entity.id
_entity.type
_entity.pdbx_description
1 polymer ?
#
loop_
_entity_poly.entity_id
_entity_poly.type
_entity_poly.pdbx_seq_one_letter_code
_entity_poly.pdbx_strand_id
1 'polypeptide(L)'
;MFFAEFNSKLLESTNYITRRQAIKLLGDILLDRSNSAVMTKYVCSRDNLRILMNLLRESSKSIQIEAFHVFKLFAANQNKPPDIVSILLTNKSKLLRLFADFKTEKEDEQFEADKAQVVREIAALEPT
;
A
#
# COMPACT_ATOMS: atom_id res chain seq x y z
N MET A 1 -12.47 -6.68 13.68
CA MET A 1 -13.88 -6.50 13.26
C MET A 1 -14.27 -5.03 13.04
N PHE A 2 -13.38 -4.19 12.50
CA PHE A 2 -13.75 -2.99 11.72
C PHE A 2 -13.09 -3.12 10.35
N PHE A 3 -11.75 -3.20 10.34
CA PHE A 3 -10.98 -3.40 9.10
C PHE A 3 -11.34 -4.67 8.32
N ALA A 4 -11.71 -5.76 8.99
CA ALA A 4 -12.17 -6.97 8.28
C ALA A 4 -13.43 -6.70 7.43
N GLU A 5 -14.41 -5.98 7.99
CA GLU A 5 -15.62 -5.59 7.25
C GLU A 5 -15.33 -4.48 6.26
N PHE A 6 -14.52 -3.49 6.64
CA PHE A 6 -14.09 -2.40 5.76
C PHE A 6 -13.42 -2.95 4.50
N ASN A 7 -12.50 -3.90 4.67
CA ASN A 7 -11.76 -4.51 3.58
C ASN A 7 -12.70 -5.32 2.68
N SER A 8 -13.42 -6.29 3.26
CA SER A 8 -14.28 -7.20 2.48
C SER A 8 -15.46 -6.50 1.81
N LYS A 9 -16.07 -5.49 2.46
CA LYS A 9 -17.26 -4.81 1.94
C LYS A 9 -16.94 -3.59 1.08
N LEU A 10 -15.85 -2.87 1.37
CA LEU A 10 -15.55 -1.58 0.74
C LEU A 10 -14.33 -1.64 -0.17
N LEU A 11 -13.18 -2.12 0.31
CA LEU A 11 -11.95 -2.19 -0.53
C LEU A 11 -12.05 -3.24 -1.63
N GLU A 12 -12.75 -4.35 -1.36
CA GLU A 12 -12.99 -5.43 -2.32
C GLU A 12 -14.34 -5.27 -3.03
N SER A 13 -15.04 -4.15 -2.82
CA SER A 13 -16.30 -3.86 -3.51
C SER A 13 -16.10 -3.86 -5.02
N THR A 14 -17.07 -4.42 -5.77
CA THR A 14 -17.09 -4.33 -7.23
C THR A 14 -17.40 -2.90 -7.71
N ASN A 15 -18.00 -2.06 -6.86
CA ASN A 15 -18.30 -0.68 -7.18
C ASN A 15 -17.04 0.19 -7.14
N TYR A 16 -16.70 0.78 -8.29
CA TYR A 16 -15.55 1.66 -8.46
C TYR A 16 -15.52 2.84 -7.48
N ILE A 17 -16.64 3.56 -7.33
CA ILE A 17 -16.72 4.74 -6.47
C ILE A 17 -16.53 4.34 -5.01
N THR A 18 -17.20 3.27 -4.57
CA THR A 18 -17.03 2.73 -3.22
C THR A 18 -15.57 2.39 -2.94
N ARG A 19 -14.93 1.64 -3.84
CA ARG A 19 -13.53 1.21 -3.68
C ARG A 19 -12.58 2.41 -3.63
N ARG A 20 -12.74 3.37 -4.54
CA ARG A 20 -11.93 4.60 -4.59
C ARG A 20 -12.06 5.45 -3.33
N GLN A 21 -13.27 5.66 -2.83
CA GLN A 21 -13.45 6.46 -1.61
C GLN A 21 -13.00 5.71 -0.36
N ALA A 22 -13.18 4.39 -0.32
CA ALA A 22 -12.74 3.56 0.80
C ALA A 22 -11.20 3.57 0.93
N ILE A 23 -10.46 3.43 -0.17
CA ILE A 23 -9.00 3.43 -0.10
C ILE A 23 -8.43 4.80 0.29
N LYS A 24 -9.04 5.88 -0.17
CA LYS A 24 -8.68 7.23 0.25
C LYS A 24 -8.92 7.42 1.76
N LEU A 25 -10.11 7.05 2.23
CA LEU A 25 -10.46 7.11 3.65
C LEU A 25 -9.52 6.25 4.51
N LEU A 26 -9.12 5.08 4.02
CA LEU A 26 -8.13 4.25 4.69
C LEU A 26 -6.79 4.98 4.83
N GLY A 27 -6.33 5.65 3.76
CA GLY A 27 -5.14 6.50 3.80
C GLY A 27 -5.25 7.60 4.86
N ASP A 28 -6.36 8.34 4.87
CA ASP A 28 -6.62 9.41 5.84
C ASP A 28 -6.59 8.88 7.29
N ILE A 29 -7.24 7.74 7.55
CA ILE A 29 -7.26 7.10 8.88
C ILE A 29 -5.84 6.70 9.32
N LEU A 30 -5.06 6.08 8.45
CA LEU A 30 -3.74 5.52 8.81
C LEU A 30 -2.65 6.59 8.88
N LEU A 31 -2.79 7.71 8.19
CA LEU A 31 -1.86 8.84 8.22
C LEU A 31 -2.13 9.81 9.36
N ASP A 32 -3.30 9.75 9.99
CA ASP A 32 -3.60 10.53 11.19
C ASP A 32 -2.71 10.08 12.36
N ARG A 33 -1.97 11.03 12.94
CA ARG A 33 -1.04 10.78 14.05
C ARG A 33 -1.74 10.21 15.29
N SER A 34 -3.00 10.57 15.53
CA SER A 34 -3.81 10.04 16.63
C SER A 34 -4.10 8.53 16.47
N ASN A 35 -4.02 8.02 15.24
CA ASN A 35 -4.27 6.62 14.90
C ASN A 35 -2.98 5.80 14.73
N SER A 36 -1.83 6.28 15.22
CA SER A 36 -0.53 5.60 15.06
C SER A 36 -0.54 4.12 15.48
N ALA A 37 -1.16 3.79 16.62
CA ALA A 37 -1.30 2.40 17.08
C ALA A 37 -2.12 1.53 16.11
N VAL A 38 -3.16 2.11 15.51
CA VAL A 38 -3.99 1.45 14.50
C VAL A 38 -3.18 1.24 13.22
N MET A 39 -2.44 2.25 12.78
CA MET A 39 -1.55 2.18 11.62
C MET A 39 -0.51 1.06 11.78
N THR A 40 0.21 1.02 12.91
CA THR A 40 1.21 -0.01 13.19
C THR A 40 0.59 -1.41 13.13
N LYS A 41 -0.60 -1.61 13.72
CA LYS A 41 -1.30 -2.90 13.65
C LYS A 41 -1.72 -3.24 12.22
N TYR A 42 -2.15 -2.26 11.43
CA TYR A 42 -2.61 -2.45 10.06
C TYR A 42 -1.47 -2.91 9.13
N VAL A 43 -0.29 -2.26 9.23
CA VAL A 43 0.88 -2.54 8.37
C VAL A 43 1.61 -3.83 8.73
N CYS A 44 1.29 -4.43 9.88
CA CYS A 44 1.79 -5.74 10.29
C CYS A 44 0.90 -6.90 9.82
N SER A 45 -0.20 -6.64 9.11
CA SER A 45 -1.14 -7.68 8.67
C SER A 45 -0.88 -8.13 7.24
N ARG A 46 -0.61 -9.42 7.08
CA ARG A 46 -0.42 -10.10 5.79
C ARG A 46 -1.59 -9.91 4.83
N ASP A 47 -2.80 -10.05 5.35
CA ASP A 47 -4.02 -9.99 4.54
C ASP A 47 -4.26 -8.56 4.03
N ASN A 48 -3.96 -7.55 4.86
CA ASN A 48 -4.02 -6.15 4.47
C ASN A 48 -3.01 -5.83 3.35
N LEU A 49 -1.77 -6.33 3.46
CA LEU A 49 -0.76 -6.18 2.41
C LEU A 49 -1.26 -6.78 1.10
N ARG A 50 -1.82 -7.99 1.14
CA ARG A 50 -2.33 -8.68 -0.06
C ARG A 50 -3.42 -7.88 -0.76
N ILE A 51 -4.37 -7.30 0.00
CA ILE A 51 -5.42 -6.44 -0.55
C ILE A 51 -4.80 -5.24 -1.27
N LEU A 52 -3.86 -4.53 -0.64
CA LEU A 52 -3.21 -3.38 -1.26
C LEU A 52 -2.39 -3.75 -2.50
N MET A 53 -1.69 -4.88 -2.48
CA MET A 53 -0.96 -5.37 -3.65
C MET A 53 -1.88 -5.70 -4.84
N ASN A 54 -3.11 -6.14 -4.57
CA ASN A 54 -4.12 -6.29 -5.63
C ASN A 54 -4.61 -4.93 -6.13
N LEU A 55 -4.86 -3.97 -5.23
CA LEU A 55 -5.31 -2.62 -5.59
C LEU A 55 -4.27 -1.84 -6.39
N LEU A 56 -2.97 -2.07 -6.15
CA LEU A 56 -1.86 -1.53 -6.97
C LEU A 56 -1.89 -2.03 -8.42
N ARG A 57 -2.60 -3.14 -8.70
CA ARG A 57 -2.72 -3.73 -10.03
C ARG A 57 -4.04 -3.41 -10.74
N GLU A 58 -4.92 -2.63 -10.11
CA GLU A 58 -6.20 -2.22 -10.68
C GLU A 58 -6.01 -1.40 -11.97
N SER A 59 -6.97 -1.42 -12.88
CA SER A 59 -6.89 -0.63 -14.13
C SER A 59 -6.99 0.88 -13.89
N SER A 60 -7.67 1.31 -12.81
CA SER A 60 -7.84 2.71 -12.49
C SER A 60 -6.58 3.32 -11.88
N LYS A 61 -5.99 4.31 -12.56
CA LYS A 61 -4.86 5.11 -12.05
C LYS A 61 -5.16 5.78 -10.71
N SER A 62 -6.38 6.29 -10.51
CA SER A 62 -6.77 6.86 -9.22
C SER A 62 -6.67 5.84 -8.09
N ILE A 63 -7.16 4.61 -8.29
CA ILE A 63 -7.08 3.57 -7.26
C ILE A 63 -5.63 3.16 -7.01
N GLN A 64 -4.82 3.04 -8.07
CA GLN A 64 -3.40 2.71 -7.93
C GLN A 64 -2.67 3.76 -7.05
N ILE A 65 -2.93 5.05 -7.28
CA ILE A 65 -2.28 6.16 -6.53
C ILE A 65 -2.66 6.11 -5.06
N GLU A 66 -3.95 5.98 -4.74
CA GLU A 66 -4.39 5.87 -3.35
C GLU A 66 -3.86 4.59 -2.69
N ALA A 67 -3.79 3.48 -3.42
CA ALA A 67 -3.22 2.23 -2.92
C ALA A 67 -1.74 2.38 -2.58
N PHE A 68 -1.02 3.15 -3.38
CA PHE A 68 0.38 3.46 -3.14
C PHE A 68 0.59 4.29 -1.86
N HIS A 69 -0.24 5.30 -1.61
CA HIS A 69 -0.16 6.09 -0.38
C HIS A 69 -0.35 5.26 0.89
N VAL A 70 -1.13 4.17 0.82
CA VAL A 70 -1.24 3.23 1.93
C VAL A 70 -0.09 2.21 1.92
N PHE A 71 0.28 1.68 0.75
CA PHE A 71 1.34 0.67 0.61
C PHE A 71 2.70 1.19 1.07
N LYS A 72 3.02 2.48 0.87
CA LYS A 72 4.29 3.05 1.34
C LYS A 72 4.49 2.90 2.85
N LEU A 73 3.42 2.81 3.63
CA LEU A 73 3.49 2.57 5.08
C LEU A 73 4.00 1.16 5.40
N PHE A 74 3.66 0.15 4.58
CA PHE A 74 4.22 -1.20 4.71
C PHE A 74 5.70 -1.22 4.40
N ALA A 75 6.13 -0.53 3.33
CA ALA A 75 7.54 -0.43 2.96
C ALA A 75 8.36 0.36 4.00
N ALA A 76 7.79 1.41 4.60
CA ALA A 76 8.45 2.26 5.58
C ALA A 76 8.45 1.69 7.02
N ASN A 77 7.64 0.67 7.32
CA ASN A 77 7.63 0.05 8.64
C ASN A 77 9.01 -0.54 8.96
N GLN A 78 9.72 -0.05 9.97
CA GLN A 78 11.03 -0.57 10.35
C GLN A 78 10.95 -1.93 11.06
N ASN A 79 9.80 -2.23 11.68
CA ASN A 79 9.54 -3.47 12.41
C ASN A 79 8.63 -4.39 11.59
N LYS A 80 9.02 -4.67 10.33
CA LYS A 80 8.21 -5.53 9.45
C LYS A 80 8.18 -6.96 10.00
N PRO A 81 6.99 -7.56 10.18
CA PRO A 81 6.89 -8.97 10.51
C PRO A 81 7.54 -9.87 9.43
N PRO A 82 8.07 -11.06 9.77
CA PRO A 82 8.74 -11.95 8.81
C PRO A 82 7.87 -12.37 7.61
N ASP A 83 6.56 -12.52 7.82
CA ASP A 83 5.60 -12.86 6.76
C ASP A 83 5.40 -11.70 5.76
N ILE A 84 5.41 -10.45 6.24
CA ILE A 84 5.41 -9.25 5.39
C ILE A 84 6.71 -9.20 4.56
N VAL A 85 7.86 -9.38 5.20
CA VAL A 85 9.17 -9.41 4.51
C VAL A 85 9.19 -10.51 3.43
N SER A 86 8.73 -11.72 3.77
CA SER A 86 8.65 -12.84 2.83
C SER A 86 7.79 -12.52 1.60
N ILE A 87 6.62 -11.89 1.78
CA ILE A 87 5.76 -11.50 0.66
C ILE A 87 6.44 -10.46 -0.23
N LEU A 88 7.05 -9.43 0.36
CA LEU A 88 7.73 -8.38 -0.37
C LEU A 88 8.93 -8.94 -1.16
N LEU A 89 9.74 -9.82 -0.55
CA LEU A 89 10.85 -10.51 -1.21
C LEU A 89 10.36 -11.38 -2.37
N THR A 90 9.34 -12.20 -2.15
CA THR A 90 8.76 -13.09 -3.17
C THR A 90 8.26 -12.30 -4.39
N ASN A 91 7.80 -11.06 -4.19
CA ASN A 91 7.28 -10.20 -5.24
C ASN A 91 8.23 -9.07 -5.66
N LYS A 92 9.47 -9.06 -5.15
CA LYS A 92 10.44 -7.95 -5.28
C LYS A 92 10.58 -7.47 -6.72
N SER A 93 10.93 -8.36 -7.65
CA SER A 93 11.13 -8.00 -9.05
C SER A 93 9.87 -7.44 -9.72
N LYS A 94 8.68 -7.95 -9.35
CA LYS A 94 7.40 -7.50 -9.90
C LYS A 94 7.02 -6.12 -9.36
N LEU A 95 7.24 -5.87 -8.07
CA LEU A 95 7.00 -4.57 -7.43
C LEU A 95 7.91 -3.49 -8.00
N LEU A 96 9.21 -3.78 -8.14
CA LEU A 96 10.18 -2.83 -8.71
C LEU A 96 9.82 -2.46 -10.15
N ARG A 97 9.43 -3.44 -10.97
CA ARG A 97 8.94 -3.16 -12.33
C ARG A 97 7.66 -2.34 -12.32
N LEU A 98 6.70 -2.69 -11.46
CA LEU A 98 5.44 -1.94 -11.33
C LEU A 98 5.69 -0.47 -10.99
N PHE A 99 6.60 -0.17 -10.05
CA PHE A 99 6.91 1.20 -9.66
C PHE A 99 7.75 1.97 -10.68
N ALA A 100 8.55 1.29 -11.52
CA ALA A 100 9.25 1.94 -12.63
C ALA A 100 8.26 2.52 -13.67
N ASP A 101 7.18 1.78 -13.95
CA ASP A 101 6.13 2.19 -14.90
C ASP A 101 5.06 3.09 -14.27
N PHE A 102 5.15 3.34 -12.96
CA PHE A 102 4.12 4.05 -12.22
C PHE A 102 4.36 5.57 -12.29
N LYS A 103 3.48 6.26 -13.03
CA LYS A 103 3.54 7.70 -13.28
C LYS A 103 2.21 8.36 -12.93
N THR A 104 2.29 9.58 -12.42
CA THR A 104 1.16 10.50 -12.24
C THR A 104 0.93 11.30 -13.53
N GLU A 105 -0.29 11.81 -13.74
CA GLU A 105 -0.62 12.64 -14.92
C GLU A 105 0.04 14.02 -14.88
N LYS A 106 0.38 14.49 -13.67
CA LYS A 106 1.08 15.76 -13.41
C LYS A 106 2.38 15.47 -12.68
N GLU A 107 3.36 16.35 -12.85
CA GLU A 107 4.57 16.33 -12.04
C GLU A 107 4.18 16.54 -10.57
N ASP A 108 4.33 15.48 -9.78
CA ASP A 108 4.10 15.46 -8.33
C ASP A 108 5.42 15.03 -7.68
N GLU A 109 6.23 16.03 -7.32
CA GLU A 109 7.57 15.80 -6.75
C GLU A 109 7.51 14.98 -5.46
N GLN A 110 6.47 15.19 -4.65
CA GLN A 110 6.30 14.44 -3.40
C GLN A 110 6.00 12.98 -3.67
N PHE A 111 5.12 12.69 -4.64
CA PHE A 111 4.83 11.33 -5.05
C PHE A 111 6.07 10.62 -5.59
N GLU A 112 6.85 11.29 -6.44
CA GLU A 112 8.10 10.72 -6.98
C GLU A 112 9.14 10.47 -5.89
N ALA A 113 9.26 11.36 -4.90
CA ALA A 113 10.13 11.16 -3.74
C ALA A 113 9.70 9.97 -2.88
N ASP A 114 8.41 9.85 -2.58
CA ASP A 114 7.83 8.72 -1.85
C ASP A 114 8.07 7.41 -2.61
N LYS A 115 7.86 7.41 -3.93
CA LYS A 115 8.07 6.24 -4.79
C LYS A 115 9.52 5.81 -4.80
N ALA A 116 10.44 6.76 -4.90
CA ALA A 116 11.87 6.49 -4.83
C ALA A 116 12.26 5.87 -3.47
N GLN A 117 11.69 6.34 -2.36
CA GLN A 117 11.91 5.72 -1.05
C GLN A 117 11.38 4.29 -1.01
N VAL A 118 10.15 4.04 -1.44
CA VAL A 118 9.56 2.69 -1.47
C VAL A 118 10.41 1.73 -2.31
N VAL A 119 10.87 2.18 -3.48
CA VAL A 119 11.76 1.39 -4.35
C VAL A 119 13.07 1.05 -3.65
N ARG A 120 13.70 2.01 -2.97
CA ARG A 120 14.93 1.78 -2.19
C ARG A 120 14.71 0.75 -1.08
N GLU A 121 13.65 0.91 -0.28
CA GLU A 121 13.30 -0.01 0.81
C GLU A 121 13.11 -1.44 0.29
N ILE A 122 12.35 -1.63 -0.78
CA ILE A 122 12.11 -2.95 -1.37
C ILE A 122 13.39 -3.53 -1.97
N ALA A 123 14.21 -2.72 -2.65
CA ALA A 123 15.47 -3.14 -3.24
C ALA A 123 16.48 -3.59 -2.17
N ALA A 124 16.48 -2.96 -1.00
CA ALA A 124 17.35 -3.28 0.13
C ALA A 124 16.90 -4.49 0.95
N LEU A 125 15.71 -5.05 0.73
CA LEU A 125 15.28 -6.27 1.42
C LEU A 125 16.19 -7.44 1.06
N GLU A 126 16.69 -8.12 2.09
CA GLU A 126 17.50 -9.33 2.00
C GLU A 126 16.74 -10.54 2.56
N PRO A 127 16.95 -11.75 2.02
CA PRO A 127 16.46 -12.99 2.63
C PRO A 127 17.01 -13.11 4.05
N THR A 128 16.13 -13.40 5.00
CA THR A 128 16.49 -13.69 6.39
C THR A 128 16.99 -15.12 6.54
#